data_AF-A0A5R2MU47-F1
#
_entry.id   AF-A0A5R2MU47-F1
#
_cell.length_a   1.000
_cell.length_b   1.000
_cell.length_c   1.000
_cell.angle_alpha   90.00
_cell.angle_beta   90.00
_cell.angle_gamma   90.00
#
_symmetry.space_group_name_H-M   'P 1'
#
loop_
_entity.id
_entity.type
_entity.pdbx_description
1 polymer ?
#
loop_
_entity_poly.entity_id
_entity_poly.type
_entity_poly.pdbx_seq_one_letter_code
_entity_poly.pdbx_strand_id
1 'polypeptide(L)'
;TGYLPGRRWPVVRYGLISLAISAVMVFAIELIVRGDVAGTVSFFLQPFKPGWTTIVVFALVLIGLDAVLGRSHQSLMIVAPLTLSLAFVGHQKSHYLGDPP
;
A
#
# COMPACT_ATOMS: atom_id res chain seq x y z
N THR A 1 30.70 28.51 0.01
CA THR A 1 30.30 27.11 -0.22
C THR A 1 28.89 27.12 -0.78
N GLY A 2 28.75 26.85 -2.08
CA GLY A 2 27.58 27.24 -2.87
C GLY A 2 26.30 26.48 -2.53
N TYR A 3 25.21 27.23 -2.42
CA TYR A 3 23.85 26.70 -2.56
C TYR A 3 23.74 26.11 -3.98
N LEU A 4 23.45 24.82 -4.09
CA LEU A 4 23.08 24.16 -5.35
C LEU A 4 21.55 24.07 -5.42
N PRO A 5 20.86 25.05 -6.03
CA PRO A 5 19.43 24.97 -6.25
C PRO A 5 19.18 23.99 -7.41
N GLY A 6 18.81 22.74 -7.13
CA GLY A 6 18.51 21.82 -8.23
C GLY A 6 18.18 20.38 -7.90
N ARG A 7 18.48 19.86 -6.71
CA ARG A 7 18.21 18.45 -6.40
C ARG A 7 16.77 18.23 -5.92
N ARG A 8 15.78 18.52 -6.76
CA ARG A 8 14.35 18.12 -6.56
C ARG A 8 14.09 16.65 -6.91
N TRP A 9 15.00 16.04 -7.66
CA TRP A 9 14.96 14.66 -8.12
C TRP A 9 14.94 13.57 -7.03
N PRO A 10 15.64 13.68 -5.88
CA PRO A 10 15.63 12.63 -4.87
C PRO A 10 14.28 12.55 -4.15
N VAL A 11 13.59 13.68 -3.95
CA VAL A 11 12.27 13.72 -3.31
C VAL A 11 11.19 13.14 -4.24
N VAL A 12 11.20 13.52 -5.52
CA VAL A 12 10.28 12.96 -6.51
C VAL A 12 10.51 11.46 -6.70
N ARG A 13 11.77 11.03 -6.80
CA ARG A 13 12.12 9.61 -6.91
C ARG A 13 11.70 8.83 -5.67
N TYR A 14 11.92 9.38 -4.48
CA TYR A 14 11.48 8.77 -3.23
C TYR A 14 9.94 8.66 -3.17
N GLY A 15 9.21 9.73 -3.52
CA GLY A 15 7.76 9.71 -3.59
C GLY A 15 7.22 8.67 -4.58
N LEU A 16 7.83 8.54 -5.76
CA LEU A 16 7.47 7.54 -6.76
C LEU A 16 7.74 6.10 -6.27
N ILE A 17 8.87 5.88 -5.59
CA ILE A 17 9.20 4.57 -5.01
C ILE A 17 8.20 4.21 -3.90
N SER A 18 7.90 5.15 -2.99
CA SER A 18 6.90 4.94 -1.94
C SER A 18 5.50 4.70 -2.49
N LEU A 19 5.14 5.37 -3.59
CA LEU A 19 3.88 5.13 -4.30
C LEU A 19 3.85 3.73 -4.92
N ALA A 20 4.94 3.30 -5.58
CA ALA A 20 5.05 1.96 -6.16
C ALA A 20 4.98 0.87 -5.08
N ILE A 21 5.67 1.07 -3.95
CA ILE A 21 5.62 0.14 -2.82
C ILE A 21 4.20 0.07 -2.23
N SER A 22 3.53 1.22 -2.06
CA SER A 22 2.13 1.26 -1.62
C SER A 22 1.21 0.49 -2.58
N ALA A 23 1.39 0.68 -3.89
CA ALA A 23 0.61 -0.03 -4.90
C ALA A 23 0.80 -1.55 -4.81
N VAL A 24 2.04 -2.02 -4.64
CA VAL A 24 2.34 -3.44 -4.43
C VAL A 24 1.70 -3.97 -3.13
N MET A 25 1.75 -3.18 -2.06
CA MET A 25 1.16 -3.56 -0.77
C MET A 25 -0.37 -3.70 -0.87
N VAL A 26 -1.05 -2.71 -1.47
CA VAL A 26 -2.51 -2.75 -1.66
C VAL A 26 -2.89 -3.91 -2.59
N PHE A 27 -2.10 -4.18 -3.63
CA PHE A 27 -2.32 -5.33 -4.51
C PHE A 27 -2.22 -6.66 -3.75
N ALA A 28 -1.22 -6.82 -2.88
CA ALA A 28 -1.06 -8.01 -2.05
C ALA A 28 -2.20 -8.19 -1.04
N ILE A 29 -2.67 -7.10 -0.42
CA ILE A 29 -3.82 -7.11 0.48
C ILE A 29 -5.08 -7.56 -0.26
N GLU A 30 -5.36 -6.98 -1.42
CA GLU A 30 -6.55 -7.31 -2.21
C GLU A 30 -6.51 -8.76 -2.71
N LEU A 31 -5.33 -9.26 -3.09
CA LEU A 31 -5.10 -10.66 -3.42
C LEU A 31 -5.46 -11.61 -2.26
N ILE A 32 -5.03 -11.29 -1.05
CA ILE A 32 -5.32 -12.10 0.14
C ILE A 32 -6.81 -12.04 0.48
N VAL A 33 -7.42 -10.85 0.42
CA VAL A 33 -8.83 -10.66 0.76
C VAL A 33 -9.73 -11.39 -0.24
N ARG A 34 -9.50 -11.21 -1.55
CA ARG A 34 -10.32 -11.83 -2.60
C ARG A 34 -9.99 -13.29 -2.85
N GLY A 35 -8.75 -13.71 -2.63
CA GLY A 35 -8.27 -15.05 -3.00
C GLY A 35 -8.22 -15.31 -4.52
N ASP A 36 -8.49 -14.30 -5.35
CA ASP A 36 -8.52 -14.39 -6.82
C ASP A 36 -7.66 -13.31 -7.47
N VAL A 37 -6.75 -13.75 -8.34
CA VAL A 37 -5.82 -12.91 -9.10
C VAL A 37 -6.57 -12.12 -10.18
N ALA A 38 -7.55 -12.72 -10.86
CA ALA A 38 -8.27 -12.08 -11.96
C ALA A 38 -9.20 -10.96 -11.44
N GLY A 39 -9.91 -11.22 -10.34
CA GLY A 39 -10.72 -10.23 -9.63
C GLY A 39 -9.90 -9.06 -9.09
N THR A 40 -8.68 -9.32 -8.60
CA THR A 40 -7.76 -8.27 -8.14
C THR A 40 -7.29 -7.38 -9.29
N VAL A 41 -6.87 -7.96 -10.43
CA VAL A 41 -6.46 -7.16 -11.60
C VAL A 41 -7.63 -6.35 -12.16
N SER A 42 -8.84 -6.93 -12.23
CA SER A 42 -10.06 -6.24 -12.63
C SER A 42 -10.41 -5.06 -11.70
N PHE A 43 -10.19 -5.21 -10.39
CA PHE A 43 -10.38 -4.13 -9.41
C PHE A 43 -9.44 -2.94 -9.66
N PHE A 44 -8.19 -3.19 -10.04
CA PHE A 44 -7.21 -2.15 -10.39
C PHE A 44 -7.51 -1.48 -11.75
N LEU A 45 -8.07 -2.23 -12.70
CA LEU A 45 -8.46 -1.73 -14.02
C LEU A 45 -9.75 -0.90 -14.01
N GLN A 46 -10.52 -0.93 -12.92
CA GLN A 46 -11.74 -0.13 -12.78
C GLN A 46 -11.44 1.18 -12.03
N PRO A 47 -11.27 2.32 -12.75
CA PRO A 47 -10.87 3.59 -12.15
C PRO A 47 -11.90 4.18 -11.17
N PHE A 48 -13.16 3.71 -11.22
CA PHE A 48 -14.25 4.17 -10.35
C PHE A 48 -14.40 3.36 -9.06
N LYS A 49 -13.61 2.29 -8.87
CA LYS A 49 -13.56 1.59 -7.59
C LYS A 49 -12.51 2.25 -6.68
N PRO A 50 -12.71 2.26 -5.35
CA PRO A 50 -11.85 2.95 -4.39
C PRO A 50 -10.42 2.36 -4.25
N GLY A 51 -9.89 1.66 -5.26
CA GLY A 51 -8.54 1.12 -5.26
C GLY A 51 -7.47 2.21 -5.31
N TRP A 52 -7.65 3.20 -6.19
CA TRP A 52 -6.67 4.29 -6.37
C TRP A 52 -6.55 5.17 -5.13
N THR A 53 -7.66 5.48 -4.46
CA THR A 53 -7.66 6.27 -3.22
C THR A 53 -6.96 5.52 -2.08
N THR A 54 -7.15 4.20 -1.99
CA THR A 54 -6.49 3.37 -0.97
C THR A 54 -4.97 3.35 -1.16
N ILE A 55 -4.49 3.24 -2.39
CA ILE A 55 -3.05 3.30 -2.73
C ILE A 55 -2.46 4.65 -2.32
N VAL A 56 -3.15 5.76 -2.61
CA VAL A 56 -2.69 7.10 -2.26
C VAL A 56 -2.65 7.29 -0.74
N VAL A 57 -3.69 6.84 -0.03
CA VAL A 57 -3.74 6.92 1.44
C VAL A 57 -2.60 6.11 2.06
N PHE A 58 -2.39 4.87 1.63
CA PHE A 58 -1.27 4.05 2.12
C PHE A 58 0.09 4.67 1.79
N ALA A 59 0.25 5.28 0.61
CA ALA A 59 1.49 5.96 0.24
C ALA A 59 1.75 7.16 1.16
N LEU A 60 0.73 7.96 1.47
CA LEU A 60 0.84 9.09 2.40
C LEU A 60 1.16 8.61 3.83
N VAL A 61 0.55 7.51 4.27
CA VAL A 61 0.86 6.90 5.58
C VAL A 61 2.31 6.45 5.62
N LEU A 62 2.81 5.72 4.62
CA LEU A 62 4.21 5.26 4.58
C LEU A 62 5.19 6.43 4.53
N ILE A 63 4.92 7.45 3.70
CA ILE A 63 5.76 8.65 3.60
C ILE A 63 5.74 9.44 4.91
N GLY A 64 4.57 9.61 5.52
CA GLY A 64 4.42 10.30 6.80
C GLY A 64 5.14 9.58 7.94
N LEU A 65 5.01 8.25 8.00
CA LEU A 65 5.67 7.44 9.02
C LEU A 65 7.19 7.38 8.81
N ASP A 66 7.67 7.27 7.56
CA ASP A 66 9.10 7.38 7.23
C ASP A 66 9.66 8.76 7.60
N ALA A 67 8.88 9.84 7.43
CA ALA A 67 9.26 11.19 7.85
C ALA A 67 9.33 11.34 9.38
N VAL A 68 8.42 10.72 10.12
CA VAL A 68 8.42 10.70 11.60
C VAL A 68 9.59 9.88 12.15
N LEU A 69 9.90 8.74 11.53
CA LEU A 69 11.00 7.85 11.94
C LEU A 69 12.39 8.39 11.52
N GLY A 70 12.46 9.41 10.65
CA GLY A 70 13.70 10.02 10.19
C GLY A 70 14.58 9.10 9.33
N ARG A 71 14.07 7.93 8.94
CA ARG A 71 14.77 6.91 8.12
C ARG A 71 13.85 6.36 7.03
N SER A 72 14.37 6.38 5.81
CA SER A 72 13.71 5.82 4.62
C SER A 72 13.40 4.33 4.82
N HIS A 73 12.16 3.93 4.55
CA HIS A 73 11.65 2.56 4.43
C HIS A 73 11.54 1.78 5.75
N GLN A 74 11.71 2.44 6.90
CA GLN A 74 11.55 1.79 8.20
C GLN A 74 10.07 1.56 8.55
N SER A 75 9.18 2.40 8.01
CA SER A 75 7.72 2.24 8.17
C SER A 75 7.20 0.90 7.65
N LEU A 76 7.84 0.33 6.61
CA LEU A 76 7.44 -0.94 6.02
C LEU A 76 7.54 -2.11 7.00
N MET A 77 8.54 -2.11 7.89
CA MET A 77 8.70 -3.17 8.88
C MET A 77 7.56 -3.22 9.90
N ILE A 78 6.83 -2.11 10.07
CA ILE A 78 5.71 -2.00 11.01
C ILE A 78 4.38 -2.15 10.26
N VAL A 79 4.20 -1.39 9.18
CA VAL A 79 2.92 -1.31 8.45
C VAL A 79 2.63 -2.60 7.70
N ALA A 80 3.63 -3.24 7.09
CA ALA A 80 3.43 -4.48 6.32
C ALA A 80 2.90 -5.64 7.19
N PRO A 81 3.54 -6.04 8.31
CA PRO A 81 3.03 -7.16 9.11
C PRO A 81 1.67 -6.85 9.74
N LEU A 82 1.42 -5.59 10.15
CA LEU A 82 0.12 -5.18 10.70
C LEU A 82 -1.01 -5.33 9.66
N THR A 83 -0.82 -4.79 8.47
CA THR A 83 -1.86 -4.75 7.45
C THR A 83 -2.10 -6.10 6.79
N LEU A 84 -1.03 -6.89 6.59
CA LEU A 84 -1.15 -8.28 6.14
C LEU A 84 -1.85 -9.15 7.18
N SER A 85 -1.56 -8.97 8.48
CA SER A 85 -2.25 -9.73 9.55
C SER A 85 -3.74 -9.39 9.59
N LEU A 86 -4.09 -8.10 9.47
CA LEU A 86 -5.49 -7.67 9.40
C LEU A 86 -6.22 -8.24 8.18
N ALA A 87 -5.57 -8.23 7.02
CA ALA A 87 -6.11 -8.83 5.79
C ALA A 87 -6.35 -10.33 5.95
N PHE A 88 -5.39 -11.05 6.54
CA PHE A 88 -5.50 -12.47 6.82
C PHE A 88 -6.65 -12.77 7.79
N VAL A 89 -6.75 -12.05 8.91
CA VAL A 89 -7.85 -12.20 9.87
C VAL A 89 -9.21 -11.89 9.22
N GLY A 90 -9.28 -10.87 8.36
CA GLY A 90 -10.49 -10.54 7.59
C GLY A 90 -10.91 -11.66 6.64
N HIS A 91 -9.96 -12.24 5.92
CA HIS A 91 -10.20 -13.39 5.04
C HIS A 91 -10.72 -14.61 5.81
N GLN A 92 -10.12 -14.91 6.97
CA GLN A 92 -10.61 -15.99 7.84
C GLN A 92 -12.03 -15.72 8.33
N LYS A 93 -12.32 -14.48 8.77
CA LYS A 93 -13.66 -14.12 9.24
C LYS A 93 -14.71 -14.26 8.14
N SER A 94 -14.39 -13.89 6.90
CA SER A 94 -15.24 -14.09 5.72
C SER A 94 -15.44 -15.56 5.37
N HIS A 95 -14.41 -16.40 5.54
CA HIS A 95 -14.50 -17.84 5.26
C HIS A 95 -15.32 -18.59 6.33
N TYR A 96 -15.34 -18.12 7.57
CA TYR A 96 -16.04 -18.77 8.68
C TYR A 96 -17.45 -18.21 8.96
N LEU A 97 -17.76 -16.98 8.56
CA LEU A 97 -19.09 -16.34 8.72
C LEU A 97 -19.77 -16.00 7.39
N GLY A 98 -19.13 -16.23 6.25
CA GLY A 98 -19.79 -16.21 4.95
C GLY A 98 -20.64 -17.46 4.82
N ASP A 99 -21.95 -17.29 4.82
CA ASP A 99 -22.91 -18.40 4.72
C ASP A 99 -22.53 -19.35 3.55
N PRO A 100 -22.55 -20.68 3.77
CA PRO A 100 -22.37 -21.65 2.70
C PRO A 100 -23.55 -21.61 1.70
N PRO A 101 -23.36 -22.12 0.47
CA PRO A 101 -24.40 -22.17 -0.58
C PRO A 101 -25.59 -23.04 -0.21
#